data_AF-A0A4R9XP51-F1
#
_entry.id   AF-A0A4R9XP51-F1
#
_cell.length_a   1.000
_cell.length_b   1.000
_cell.length_c   1.000
_cell.angle_alpha   90.00
_cell.angle_beta   90.00
_cell.angle_gamma   90.00
#
_symmetry.space_group_name_H-M   'P 1'
#
loop_
_entity.id
_entity.type
_entity.pdbx_description
1 polymer ?
#
loop_
_entity_poly.entity_id
_entity_poly.type
_entity_poly.pdbx_seq_one_letter_code
_entity_poly.pdbx_strand_id
1 'polypeptide(L)'
;MRTLLTAALLCGFVTAAHAGMSVSVEWGPTKKCFDSKSPPMKLTGVPAGTAKLDIRMVDLDAPDFAHGGGRVAYSGNSLPYGAFSYRGPCPPSPHTYQFTVKALDAAGKTVGTAKAKKRFP
;
A
#
# COMPACT_ATOMS: atom_id res chain seq x y z
N MET A 1 13.74 30.43 -55.10
CA MET A 1 13.35 30.45 -53.67
C MET A 1 11.99 29.78 -53.52
N ARG A 2 11.93 28.57 -52.96
CA ARG A 2 10.68 27.94 -52.49
C ARG A 2 10.95 27.46 -51.07
N THR A 3 10.43 28.22 -50.12
CA THR A 3 10.54 27.99 -48.68
C THR A 3 9.80 26.70 -48.32
N LEU A 4 10.50 25.73 -47.73
CA LEU A 4 9.92 24.54 -47.12
C LEU A 4 9.50 24.88 -45.69
N LEU A 5 8.20 24.84 -45.38
CA LEU A 5 7.70 24.91 -44.01
C LEU A 5 7.81 23.52 -43.37
N THR A 6 8.63 23.40 -42.34
CA THR A 6 8.71 22.21 -41.49
C THR A 6 7.70 22.37 -40.35
N ALA A 7 6.63 21.57 -40.37
CA ALA A 7 5.68 21.50 -39.26
C ALA A 7 6.28 20.62 -38.15
N ALA A 8 6.74 21.23 -37.06
CA ALA A 8 7.18 20.51 -35.87
C ALA A 8 5.95 20.02 -35.09
N LEU A 9 5.72 18.71 -35.09
CA LEU A 9 4.67 18.05 -34.32
C LEU A 9 5.14 17.96 -32.85
N LEU A 10 4.67 18.86 -31.99
CA LEU A 10 4.84 18.71 -30.54
C LEU A 10 3.96 17.56 -30.02
N CYS A 11 4.57 16.38 -29.82
CA CYS A 11 3.98 15.34 -28.99
C CYS A 11 3.97 15.81 -27.53
N GLY A 12 2.82 16.31 -27.07
CA GLY A 12 2.58 16.55 -25.65
C GLY A 12 2.60 15.23 -24.89
N PHE A 13 3.51 15.08 -23.92
CA PHE A 13 3.46 13.98 -22.97
C PHE A 13 2.24 14.18 -22.08
N VAL A 14 1.19 13.40 -22.32
CA VAL A 14 0.04 13.35 -21.41
C VAL A 14 0.50 12.57 -20.18
N THR A 15 0.86 13.28 -19.10
CA THR A 15 1.06 12.63 -17.80
C THR A 15 -0.31 12.14 -17.34
N ALA A 16 -0.58 10.85 -17.50
CA ALA A 16 -1.76 10.23 -16.92
C ALA A 16 -1.76 10.55 -15.41
N ALA A 17 -2.73 11.36 -14.98
CA ALA A 17 -2.98 11.58 -13.56
C ALA A 17 -3.24 10.20 -12.95
N HIS A 18 -2.33 9.74 -12.10
CA HIS A 18 -2.53 8.48 -11.39
C HIS A 18 -3.77 8.63 -10.52
N ALA A 19 -4.80 7.82 -10.79
CA ALA A 19 -5.86 7.58 -9.82
C ALA A 19 -5.17 7.22 -8.48
N GLY A 20 -5.54 7.91 -7.40
CA GLY A 20 -4.87 7.76 -6.12
C GLY A 20 -4.81 6.30 -5.69
N MET A 21 -3.60 5.82 -5.37
CA MET A 21 -3.39 4.48 -4.84
C MET A 21 -4.30 4.26 -3.61
N SER A 22 -5.00 3.13 -3.57
CA SER A 22 -5.86 2.76 -2.45
C SER A 22 -5.53 1.35 -1.94
N VAL A 23 -5.86 1.10 -0.68
CA VAL A 23 -5.74 -0.21 -0.05
C VAL A 23 -7.02 -0.52 0.71
N SER A 24 -7.52 -1.74 0.56
CA SER A 24 -8.60 -2.30 1.37
C SER A 24 -8.04 -3.45 2.18
N VAL A 25 -8.39 -3.52 3.47
CA VAL A 25 -7.99 -4.63 4.35
C VAL A 25 -9.21 -5.22 5.03
N GLU A 26 -9.27 -6.55 5.00
CA GLU A 26 -10.26 -7.35 5.69
C GLU A 26 -9.54 -8.23 6.70
N TRP A 27 -10.11 -8.40 7.90
CA TRP A 27 -9.51 -9.28 8.90
C TRP A 27 -9.49 -10.74 8.43
N GLY A 28 -10.50 -11.18 7.68
CA GLY A 28 -10.55 -12.52 7.12
C GLY A 28 -10.27 -13.59 8.19
N PRO A 29 -9.24 -14.46 8.02
CA PRO A 29 -8.91 -15.51 8.99
C PRO A 29 -8.06 -15.04 10.19
N THR A 30 -7.85 -13.73 10.37
CA THR A 30 -7.03 -13.18 11.47
C THR A 30 -7.59 -13.61 12.82
N LYS A 31 -6.74 -14.27 13.62
CA LYS A 31 -7.13 -14.68 14.98
C LYS A 31 -6.93 -13.53 15.96
N LYS A 32 -7.77 -13.51 17.00
CA LYS A 32 -7.56 -12.63 18.15
C LYS A 32 -6.30 -13.05 18.89
N CYS A 33 -5.55 -12.05 19.34
CA CYS A 33 -4.34 -12.15 20.14
C CYS A 33 -3.12 -12.74 19.43
N PHE A 34 -2.31 -11.81 18.90
CA PHE A 34 -0.96 -12.04 18.40
C PHE A 34 -0.84 -13.09 17.29
N ASP A 35 -1.86 -13.19 16.42
CA ASP A 35 -1.68 -13.90 15.15
C ASP A 35 -0.46 -13.33 14.43
N SER A 36 0.43 -14.20 13.98
CA SER A 36 1.66 -13.83 13.29
C SER A 36 1.46 -13.61 11.78
N LYS A 37 0.25 -13.91 11.27
CA LYS A 37 -0.08 -13.76 9.86
C LYS A 37 -0.86 -12.46 9.63
N SER A 38 -0.29 -11.57 8.81
CA SER A 38 -0.92 -10.32 8.43
C SER A 38 -2.28 -10.54 7.72
N PRO A 39 -3.28 -9.65 7.90
CA PRO A 39 -4.55 -9.77 7.20
C PRO A 39 -4.38 -9.66 5.68
N PRO A 40 -5.25 -10.30 4.89
CA PRO A 40 -5.26 -10.12 3.44
C PRO A 40 -5.58 -8.66 3.07
N MET A 41 -4.92 -8.16 2.01
CA MET A 41 -5.14 -6.81 1.51
C MET A 41 -5.35 -6.81 -0.01
N LYS A 42 -6.11 -5.83 -0.50
CA LYS A 42 -6.27 -5.55 -1.93
C LYS A 42 -5.85 -4.11 -2.22
N LEU A 43 -5.18 -3.91 -3.34
CA LEU A 43 -4.64 -2.64 -3.77
C LEU A 43 -5.25 -2.25 -5.12
N THR A 44 -5.52 -0.97 -5.31
CA THR A 44 -5.92 -0.42 -6.62
C THR A 44 -5.15 0.85 -6.89
N GLY A 45 -5.01 1.22 -8.16
CA GLY A 45 -4.25 2.41 -8.56
C GLY A 45 -2.78 2.38 -8.14
N VAL A 46 -2.18 1.19 -8.06
CA VAL A 46 -0.75 1.07 -7.69
C VAL A 46 0.09 1.68 -8.81
N PRO A 47 1.01 2.61 -8.49
CA PRO A 47 1.74 3.32 -9.53
C PRO A 47 2.60 2.43 -10.42
N ALA A 48 2.65 2.77 -11.71
CA ALA A 48 3.57 2.12 -12.65
C ALA A 48 5.02 2.26 -12.16
N GLY A 49 5.82 1.19 -12.31
CA GLY A 49 7.19 1.14 -11.80
C GLY A 49 7.32 0.76 -10.32
N THR A 50 6.22 0.48 -9.63
CA THR A 50 6.28 -0.10 -8.27
C THR A 50 6.96 -1.47 -8.31
N ALA A 51 8.03 -1.62 -7.54
CA ALA A 51 8.80 -2.85 -7.38
C ALA A 51 8.54 -3.52 -6.02
N LYS A 52 8.29 -2.73 -4.98
CA LYS A 52 8.08 -3.20 -3.60
C LYS A 52 6.95 -2.43 -2.94
N LEU A 53 6.35 -3.05 -1.93
CA LEU A 53 5.44 -2.39 -1.01
C LEU A 53 6.09 -2.31 0.37
N ASP A 54 5.98 -1.18 1.06
CA ASP A 54 6.38 -1.00 2.46
C ASP A 54 5.12 -0.83 3.30
N ILE A 55 4.83 -1.82 4.15
CA ILE A 55 3.60 -1.90 4.93
C ILE A 55 3.89 -1.64 6.39
N ARG A 56 3.04 -0.85 7.04
CA ARG A 56 3.03 -0.68 8.49
C ARG A 56 1.61 -0.66 9.02
N MET A 57 1.42 -1.23 10.20
CA MET A 57 0.21 -1.09 10.99
C MET A 57 0.51 -0.29 12.26
N VAL A 58 -0.41 0.60 12.62
CA VAL A 58 -0.41 1.33 13.89
C VAL A 58 -1.77 1.13 14.54
N ASP A 59 -1.77 0.79 15.82
CA ASP A 59 -2.96 0.90 16.67
C ASP A 59 -3.12 2.36 17.06
N LEU A 60 -4.25 2.98 16.68
CA LEU A 60 -4.50 4.39 16.98
C LEU A 60 -4.84 4.61 18.47
N ASP A 61 -5.23 3.56 19.18
CA ASP A 61 -5.56 3.57 20.60
C ASP A 61 -4.36 3.13 21.48
N ALA A 62 -3.35 2.49 20.88
CA ALA A 62 -2.10 2.10 21.54
C ALA A 62 -0.86 2.26 20.61
N PRO A 63 -0.48 3.50 20.26
CA PRO A 63 0.46 3.79 19.17
C PRO A 63 1.89 3.26 19.38
N ASP A 64 2.29 3.03 20.63
CA ASP A 64 3.62 2.52 20.98
C ASP A 64 3.75 1.00 20.78
N PHE A 65 2.63 0.29 20.58
CA PHE A 65 2.66 -1.14 20.34
C PHE A 65 3.13 -1.44 18.90
N ALA A 66 4.24 -2.17 18.77
CA ALA A 66 4.78 -2.58 17.48
C ALA A 66 4.01 -3.76 16.88
N HIS A 67 3.08 -3.47 15.96
CA HIS A 67 2.32 -4.48 15.20
C HIS A 67 3.10 -5.13 14.05
N GLY A 68 4.35 -4.72 13.82
CA GLY A 68 5.16 -5.18 12.70
C GLY A 68 4.89 -4.40 11.41
N GLY A 69 5.07 -5.07 10.28
CA GLY A 69 5.15 -4.49 8.96
C GLY A 69 6.37 -5.01 8.20
N GLY A 70 6.70 -4.35 7.11
CA GLY A 70 7.91 -4.64 6.35
C GLY A 70 7.74 -4.44 4.85
N ARG A 71 8.84 -4.70 4.14
CA ARG A 71 8.88 -4.61 2.69
C ARG A 71 8.64 -5.96 2.06
N VAL A 72 7.75 -6.00 1.07
CA VAL A 72 7.47 -7.19 0.26
C VAL A 72 7.61 -6.85 -1.22
N ALA A 73 7.93 -7.85 -2.04
CA ALA A 73 7.91 -7.67 -3.49
C ALA A 73 6.49 -7.35 -3.97
N TYR A 74 6.36 -6.41 -4.91
CA TYR A 74 5.08 -6.17 -5.56
C TYR A 74 4.87 -7.22 -6.66
N SER A 75 3.99 -8.18 -6.40
CA SER A 75 3.65 -9.26 -7.34
C SER A 75 2.20 -9.20 -7.85
N GLY A 76 1.56 -8.03 -7.69
CA GLY A 76 0.17 -7.79 -8.10
C GLY A 76 -0.66 -7.10 -7.03
N ASN A 77 -1.94 -6.94 -7.33
CA ASN A 77 -2.87 -6.10 -6.58
C ASN A 77 -3.43 -6.74 -5.29
N SER A 78 -2.87 -7.87 -4.84
CA SER A 78 -3.31 -8.56 -3.65
C SER A 78 -2.13 -9.00 -2.78
N LEU A 79 -2.30 -8.84 -1.46
CA LEU A 79 -1.42 -9.43 -0.45
C LEU A 79 -2.17 -10.56 0.24
N PRO A 80 -1.65 -11.80 0.21
CA PRO A 80 -2.29 -12.92 0.87
C PRO A 80 -2.19 -12.80 2.39
N TYR A 81 -2.94 -13.67 3.07
CA TYR A 81 -2.81 -13.84 4.52
C TYR A 81 -1.39 -14.27 4.90
N GLY A 82 -0.74 -13.53 5.81
CA GLY A 82 0.64 -13.77 6.20
C GLY A 82 1.70 -13.24 5.22
N ALA A 83 1.37 -12.28 4.37
CA ALA A 83 2.30 -11.70 3.41
C ALA A 83 3.50 -10.96 4.01
N PHE A 84 3.41 -10.44 5.24
CA PHE A 84 4.49 -9.68 5.88
C PHE A 84 4.56 -9.94 7.39
N SER A 85 5.69 -9.57 8.01
CA SER A 85 5.91 -9.73 9.46
C SER A 85 4.85 -8.97 10.24
N TYR A 86 4.21 -9.64 11.18
CA TYR A 86 3.00 -9.13 11.81
C TYR A 86 2.87 -9.63 13.23
N ARG A 87 2.35 -8.77 14.10
CA ARG A 87 1.90 -9.12 15.43
C ARG A 87 0.47 -8.63 15.62
N GLY A 88 -0.48 -9.55 15.55
CA GLY A 88 -1.90 -9.23 15.51
C GLY A 88 -2.45 -8.55 16.77
N PRO A 89 -3.55 -7.79 16.62
CA PRO A 89 -4.32 -7.20 17.72
C PRO A 89 -4.61 -8.16 18.88
N CYS A 90 -4.40 -7.69 20.11
CA CYS A 90 -4.91 -8.31 21.33
C CYS A 90 -5.49 -7.26 22.29
N PRO A 91 -6.42 -6.40 21.85
CA PRO A 91 -6.84 -5.31 22.70
C PRO A 91 -7.90 -5.79 23.73
N PRO A 92 -7.96 -5.16 24.92
CA PRO A 92 -8.96 -5.47 25.95
C PRO A 92 -10.37 -5.01 25.56
N SER A 93 -10.47 -3.98 24.72
CA SER A 93 -11.69 -3.44 24.10
C SER A 93 -11.47 -3.21 22.60
N PRO A 94 -12.50 -3.00 21.76
CA PRO A 94 -12.26 -2.79 20.34
C PRO A 94 -11.47 -1.51 20.05
N HIS A 95 -10.33 -1.64 19.37
CA HIS A 95 -9.44 -0.56 18.94
C HIS A 95 -9.59 -0.29 17.44
N THR A 96 -9.02 0.82 16.97
CA THR A 96 -8.93 1.20 15.55
C THR A 96 -7.50 1.13 15.06
N TYR A 97 -7.29 0.35 14.01
CA TYR A 97 -5.97 0.13 13.43
C TYR A 97 -5.85 0.80 12.07
N GLN A 98 -4.74 1.50 11.84
CA GLN A 98 -4.41 2.10 10.56
C GLN A 98 -3.28 1.32 9.88
N PHE A 99 -3.59 0.79 8.70
CA PHE A 99 -2.60 0.26 7.77
C PHE A 99 -2.14 1.38 6.84
N THR A 100 -0.84 1.50 6.65
CA THR A 100 -0.22 2.35 5.62
C THR A 100 0.57 1.47 4.69
N VAL A 101 0.33 1.59 3.39
CA VAL A 101 1.08 0.90 2.34
C VAL A 101 1.73 1.94 1.45
N LYS A 102 3.06 1.91 1.35
CA LYS A 102 3.80 2.73 0.40
C LYS A 102 4.22 1.87 -0.79
N ALA A 103 3.95 2.35 -1.99
CA ALA A 103 4.52 1.79 -3.21
C ALA A 103 5.92 2.37 -3.43
N LEU A 104 6.92 1.50 -3.57
CA LEU A 104 8.31 1.86 -3.79
C LEU A 104 8.76 1.43 -5.18
N ASP A 105 9.49 2.29 -5.89
CA ASP A 105 10.16 1.92 -7.14
C ASP A 105 11.42 1.06 -6.91
N ALA A 106 12.12 0.71 -7.99
CA ALA A 106 13.34 -0.09 -7.94
C ALA A 106 14.50 0.59 -7.16
N ALA A 107 14.52 1.92 -7.11
CA ALA A 107 15.49 2.70 -6.33
C ALA A 107 15.07 2.86 -4.86
N GLY A 108 13.89 2.38 -4.47
CA GLY A 108 13.34 2.51 -3.13
C GLY A 108 12.63 3.84 -2.86
N LYS A 109 12.43 4.68 -3.88
CA LYS A 109 11.67 5.92 -3.75
C LYS A 109 10.19 5.62 -3.64
N THR A 110 9.50 6.30 -2.72
CA THR A 110 8.04 6.21 -2.62
C THR A 110 7.39 6.89 -3.82
N VAL A 111 6.63 6.12 -4.59
CA VAL A 111 5.87 6.57 -5.78
C VAL A 111 4.36 6.58 -5.54
N GLY A 112 3.89 5.98 -4.44
CA GLY A 112 2.49 6.02 -4.02
C GLY A 112 2.34 5.72 -2.54
N THR A 113 1.23 6.16 -1.95
CA THR A 113 0.89 5.82 -0.56
C THR A 113 -0.62 5.66 -0.44
N ALA A 114 -1.04 4.59 0.23
CA ALA A 114 -2.42 4.32 0.58
C ALA A 114 -2.56 4.06 2.08
N LYS A 115 -3.73 4.37 2.63
CA LYS A 115 -4.07 4.10 4.03
C LYS A 115 -5.45 3.47 4.12
N ALA A 116 -5.62 2.57 5.08
CA ALA A 116 -6.92 2.02 5.46
C ALA A 116 -7.03 1.97 6.98
N LYS A 117 -8.24 2.20 7.49
CA LYS A 117 -8.56 2.02 8.91
C LYS A 117 -9.55 0.88 9.08
N LYS A 118 -9.38 0.06 10.13
CA LYS A 118 -10.30 -1.03 10.47
C LYS A 118 -10.33 -1.24 11.98
N ARG A 119 -11.52 -1.50 12.56
CA ARG A 119 -11.67 -1.81 13.99
C ARG A 119 -11.49 -3.30 14.26
N PHE A 120 -10.94 -3.68 15.43
CA PHE A 120 -10.80 -5.08 15.89
C PHE A 120 -10.79 -5.20 17.43
N PRO A 121 -11.27 -6.33 18.03
CA PRO A 121 -12.10 -7.32 17.36
C PRO A 121 -13.40 -6.69 16.88
#